data_AF-W9ASB7-F1
#
_entry.id   AF-W9ASB7-F1
#
_cell.length_a   1.000
_cell.length_b   1.000
_cell.length_c   1.000
_cell.angle_alpha   90.00
_cell.angle_beta   90.00
_cell.angle_gamma   90.00
#
_symmetry.space_group_name_H-M   'P 1'
#
loop_
_entity.id
_entity.type
_entity.pdbx_description
1 polymer ?
#
loop_
_entity_poly.entity_id
_entity_poly.type
_entity_poly.pdbx_seq_one_letter_code
_entity_poly.pdbx_strand_id
1 'polypeptide(L)'
;MIIAIPRESLPGETRVAATPQTVGQIIKLGYSVVVEPGAGAASSFSDAAYVEAGAQIGDPWQADVVLKVNAPNDAEIAALRDGATLVSLISPALNPELVEKLSARPITVLAMDAVPRISRAQSLDVLSSMANIAGYRAVVEAAHAFGRFFTGQVTAAGKVPPAKVLVVGAGVAGLAAIGAAGSLGAIVRATDPRPEVADQVASLGGEYLSVANEKAEVSATGYAKEMDDDYKAREAALYAEQCTDVDIIITTALIPGRPAPRIITAEMVASMKPGSVIVDMAAANGGNVEGTVKDQAVITDNGVTIIGYTDLAGRLPAQASQLYGTNLVNLLKLLTPEKDGRLVLDFDDVVQRSVTVVRDGETTWPPPAVQVSAAPAAAATAAPVEVSKAKEPMSTGRRLGITAVAAAVLFVLIAISPAALQVHLTVFALAIVIGYYVIGHVHHALHTPLMSVTNAISGIIIVGALLQIGHGNLPITVLAGVAILLASINVFGGFAVTRRMLAMFSRS
;
A
#
# COMPACT_ATOMS: atom_id res chain seq x y z
N MET A 1 -17.74 -13.28 24.52
CA MET A 1 -18.52 -13.77 23.37
C MET A 1 -17.66 -14.72 22.53
N ILE A 2 -18.28 -15.59 21.74
CA ILE A 2 -17.65 -16.53 20.81
C ILE A 2 -17.67 -15.92 19.41
N ILE A 3 -16.51 -15.91 18.75
CA ILE A 3 -16.35 -15.55 17.34
C ILE A 3 -16.13 -16.84 16.53
N ALA A 4 -16.88 -17.01 15.45
CA ALA A 4 -16.74 -18.14 14.54
C ALA A 4 -16.18 -17.75 13.18
N ILE A 5 -15.34 -18.64 12.65
CA ILE A 5 -14.72 -18.55 11.33
C ILE A 5 -15.16 -19.78 10.51
N PRO A 6 -16.28 -19.71 9.77
CA PRO A 6 -16.71 -20.78 8.88
C PRO A 6 -15.78 -20.89 7.66
N ARG A 7 -15.83 -22.04 7.00
CA ARG A 7 -15.27 -22.25 5.68
C ARG A 7 -16.12 -21.50 4.65
N GLU A 8 -15.47 -20.89 3.66
CA GLU A 8 -16.20 -20.23 2.58
C GLU A 8 -16.93 -21.24 1.69
N SER A 9 -18.19 -20.95 1.39
CA SER A 9 -19.09 -21.82 0.61
C SER A 9 -19.12 -21.47 -0.88
N LEU A 10 -18.61 -20.29 -1.26
CA LEU A 10 -18.53 -19.86 -2.64
C LEU A 10 -17.53 -20.75 -3.41
N PRO A 11 -17.92 -21.40 -4.53
CA PRO A 11 -17.01 -22.24 -5.28
C PRO A 11 -15.77 -21.47 -5.77
N GLY A 12 -14.59 -22.05 -5.58
CA GLY A 12 -13.32 -21.44 -5.97
C GLY A 12 -12.80 -20.38 -4.98
N GLU A 13 -13.53 -20.06 -3.91
CA GLU A 13 -12.99 -19.22 -2.85
C GLU A 13 -11.91 -19.97 -2.06
N THR A 14 -10.78 -19.31 -1.90
CA THR A 14 -9.56 -19.87 -1.30
C THR A 14 -9.13 -19.11 -0.04
N ARG A 15 -9.73 -17.93 0.20
CA ARG A 15 -9.46 -17.08 1.36
C ARG A 15 -10.24 -17.55 2.58
N VAL A 16 -9.82 -17.10 3.74
CA VAL A 16 -10.45 -17.34 5.04
C VAL A 16 -10.48 -16.05 5.85
N ALA A 17 -11.55 -15.82 6.62
CA ALA A 17 -11.77 -14.55 7.31
C ALA A 17 -10.77 -14.27 8.45
N ALA A 18 -10.12 -15.30 9.00
CA ALA A 18 -9.09 -15.16 10.01
C ALA A 18 -7.95 -16.17 9.80
N THR A 19 -6.73 -15.74 10.08
CA THR A 19 -5.52 -16.56 10.12
C THR A 19 -5.15 -16.90 11.57
N PRO A 20 -4.25 -17.87 11.82
CA PRO A 20 -3.73 -18.13 13.16
C PRO A 20 -3.20 -16.86 13.86
N GLN A 21 -2.55 -15.97 13.12
CA GLN A 21 -2.05 -14.70 13.66
C GLN A 21 -3.19 -13.78 14.12
N THR A 22 -4.24 -13.62 13.31
CA THR A 22 -5.38 -12.76 13.65
C THR A 22 -6.24 -13.39 14.74
N VAL A 23 -6.35 -14.72 14.81
CA VAL A 23 -6.97 -15.44 15.93
C VAL A 23 -6.31 -15.08 17.26
N GLY A 24 -4.99 -15.13 17.33
CA GLY A 24 -4.26 -14.72 18.53
C GLY A 24 -4.49 -13.25 18.92
N GLN A 25 -4.82 -12.37 17.96
CA GLN A 25 -5.22 -10.98 18.22
C GLN A 25 -6.67 -10.88 18.71
N ILE A 26 -7.58 -11.65 18.14
CA ILE A 26 -9.00 -11.71 18.54
C ILE A 26 -9.13 -12.19 19.99
N ILE A 27 -8.38 -13.22 20.37
CA ILE A 27 -8.38 -13.75 21.75
C ILE A 27 -7.89 -12.68 22.74
N LYS A 28 -6.91 -11.86 22.37
CA LYS A 28 -6.43 -10.73 23.20
C LYS A 28 -7.46 -9.61 23.36
N LEU A 29 -8.52 -9.59 22.57
CA LEU A 29 -9.67 -8.69 22.74
C LEU A 29 -10.73 -9.27 23.68
N GLY A 30 -10.51 -10.47 24.25
CA GLY A 30 -11.40 -11.12 25.21
C GLY A 30 -12.40 -12.11 24.61
N TYR A 31 -12.33 -12.38 23.30
CA TYR A 31 -13.19 -13.35 22.63
C TYR A 31 -12.63 -14.77 22.72
N SER A 32 -13.52 -15.77 22.73
CA SER A 32 -13.16 -17.13 22.33
C SER A 32 -13.38 -17.31 20.84
N VAL A 33 -12.59 -18.17 20.20
CA VAL A 33 -12.66 -18.37 18.74
C VAL A 33 -12.94 -19.84 18.42
N VAL A 34 -13.91 -20.07 17.55
CA VAL A 34 -14.20 -21.37 16.93
C VAL A 34 -13.93 -21.27 15.43
N VAL A 35 -13.24 -22.26 14.87
CA VAL A 35 -12.93 -22.34 13.44
C VAL A 35 -13.54 -23.63 12.89
N GLU A 36 -14.22 -23.55 11.75
CA GLU A 36 -14.73 -24.75 11.07
C GLU A 36 -13.57 -25.63 10.59
N PRO A 37 -13.64 -26.97 10.73
CA PRO A 37 -12.62 -27.87 10.23
C PRO A 37 -12.27 -27.59 8.76
N GLY A 38 -10.99 -27.39 8.47
CA GLY A 38 -10.48 -27.14 7.12
C GLY A 38 -10.79 -25.75 6.55
N ALA A 39 -11.33 -24.80 7.33
CA ALA A 39 -11.65 -23.46 6.84
C ALA A 39 -10.45 -22.72 6.22
N GLY A 40 -9.26 -22.89 6.80
CA GLY A 40 -8.02 -22.25 6.32
C GLY A 40 -7.22 -23.06 5.30
N ALA A 41 -7.66 -24.25 4.93
CA ALA A 41 -6.84 -25.20 4.16
C ALA A 41 -6.40 -24.64 2.80
N ALA A 42 -7.30 -23.98 2.06
CA ALA A 42 -7.00 -23.36 0.76
C ALA A 42 -6.08 -22.13 0.87
N SER A 43 -5.96 -21.55 2.07
CA SER A 43 -5.03 -20.45 2.41
C SER A 43 -3.73 -20.95 3.06
N SER A 44 -3.48 -22.27 3.05
CA SER A 44 -2.30 -22.90 3.68
C SER A 44 -2.23 -22.75 5.20
N PHE A 45 -3.38 -22.61 5.88
CA PHE A 45 -3.46 -22.62 7.34
C PHE A 45 -4.12 -23.92 7.80
N SER A 46 -3.38 -24.75 8.53
CA SER A 46 -3.88 -26.02 9.06
C SER A 46 -4.73 -25.79 10.31
N ASP A 47 -5.66 -26.71 10.57
CA ASP A 47 -6.47 -26.72 11.80
C ASP A 47 -5.58 -26.73 13.06
N ALA A 48 -4.45 -27.45 13.02
CA ALA A 48 -3.47 -27.47 14.11
C ALA A 48 -2.90 -26.08 14.41
N ALA A 49 -2.61 -25.27 13.38
CA ALA A 49 -2.11 -23.91 13.57
C ALA A 49 -3.15 -22.99 14.24
N TYR A 50 -4.45 -23.21 13.98
CA TYR A 50 -5.52 -22.50 14.69
C TYR A 50 -5.60 -22.92 16.16
N VAL A 51 -5.47 -24.22 16.45
CA VAL A 51 -5.42 -24.73 17.83
C VAL A 51 -4.23 -24.17 18.59
N GLU A 52 -3.04 -24.14 17.98
CA GLU A 52 -1.84 -23.53 18.56
C GLU A 52 -2.00 -22.03 18.84
N ALA A 53 -2.76 -21.33 18.00
CA ALA A 53 -3.12 -19.93 18.21
C ALA A 53 -4.18 -19.71 19.30
N GLY A 54 -4.77 -20.77 19.83
CA GLY A 54 -5.75 -20.75 20.93
C GLY A 54 -7.22 -20.83 20.50
N ALA A 55 -7.51 -21.10 19.22
CA ALA A 55 -8.88 -21.37 18.78
C ALA A 55 -9.29 -22.83 19.05
N GLN A 56 -10.60 -23.08 19.04
CA GLN A 56 -11.18 -24.42 19.02
C GLN A 56 -11.62 -24.76 17.60
N ILE A 57 -11.53 -26.02 17.22
CA ILE A 57 -12.09 -26.52 15.95
C ILE A 57 -13.49 -27.07 16.23
N GLY A 58 -14.50 -26.64 15.48
CA GLY A 58 -15.88 -27.04 15.74
C GLY A 58 -16.92 -26.42 14.81
N ASP A 59 -18.20 -26.53 15.19
CA ASP A 59 -19.32 -25.95 14.45
C ASP A 59 -19.33 -24.42 14.60
N PRO A 60 -19.20 -23.64 13.49
CA PRO A 60 -19.16 -22.19 13.55
C PRO A 60 -20.53 -21.51 13.77
N TRP A 61 -21.65 -22.21 13.55
CA TRP A 61 -22.94 -21.53 13.37
C TRP A 61 -23.68 -21.12 14.66
N GLN A 62 -23.23 -21.62 15.82
CA GLN A 62 -23.80 -21.28 17.14
C GLN A 62 -23.12 -20.10 17.84
N ALA A 63 -22.20 -19.39 17.17
CA ALA A 63 -21.40 -18.32 17.77
C ALA A 63 -22.11 -16.95 17.85
N ASP A 64 -21.59 -16.06 18.70
CA ASP A 64 -22.12 -14.70 18.84
C ASP A 64 -21.82 -13.80 17.64
N VAL A 65 -20.64 -13.96 17.07
CA VAL A 65 -20.18 -13.20 15.90
C VAL A 65 -19.66 -14.19 14.87
N VAL A 66 -20.06 -14.03 13.61
CA VAL A 66 -19.59 -14.85 12.49
C VAL A 66 -18.80 -13.95 11.54
N LEU A 67 -17.54 -14.29 11.30
CA LEU A 67 -16.67 -13.56 10.37
C LEU A 67 -16.52 -14.37 9.08
N LYS A 68 -16.97 -13.80 7.96
CA LYS A 68 -16.84 -14.40 6.62
C LYS A 68 -16.11 -13.48 5.67
N VAL A 69 -15.63 -14.04 4.56
CA VAL A 69 -15.10 -13.25 3.44
C VAL A 69 -16.28 -12.78 2.59
N ASN A 70 -17.02 -13.71 1.98
CA ASN A 70 -18.15 -13.39 1.12
C ASN A 70 -19.48 -13.37 1.88
N ALA A 71 -20.50 -12.82 1.22
CA ALA A 71 -21.87 -12.85 1.68
C ALA A 71 -22.33 -14.29 1.94
N PRO A 72 -23.18 -14.52 2.96
CA PRO A 72 -23.73 -15.84 3.22
C PRO A 72 -24.76 -16.22 2.16
N ASN A 73 -24.85 -17.51 1.85
CA ASN A 73 -25.95 -18.09 1.08
C ASN A 73 -27.19 -18.35 1.96
N ASP A 74 -28.33 -18.70 1.35
CA ASP A 74 -29.60 -18.89 2.06
C ASP A 74 -29.54 -19.95 3.19
N ALA A 75 -28.75 -21.01 3.02
CA ALA A 75 -28.59 -22.04 4.05
C ALA A 75 -27.73 -21.54 5.22
N GLU A 76 -26.67 -20.78 4.94
CA GLU A 76 -25.84 -20.13 5.96
C GLU A 76 -26.63 -19.06 6.72
N ILE A 77 -27.46 -18.27 6.02
CA ILE A 77 -28.37 -17.31 6.65
C ILE A 77 -29.29 -18.02 7.63
N ALA A 78 -29.86 -19.18 7.28
CA ALA A 78 -30.71 -19.97 8.16
C ALA A 78 -29.96 -20.59 9.34
N ALA A 79 -28.68 -20.92 9.17
CA ALA A 79 -27.84 -21.53 10.21
C ALA A 79 -27.39 -20.55 11.30
N LEU A 80 -27.33 -19.24 11.01
CA LEU A 80 -27.00 -18.22 12.00
C LEU A 80 -27.94 -18.32 13.22
N ARG A 81 -27.41 -18.16 14.44
CA ARG A 81 -28.27 -18.00 15.61
C ARG A 81 -29.01 -16.66 15.57
N ASP A 82 -30.16 -16.60 16.23
CA ASP A 82 -30.83 -15.32 16.49
C ASP A 82 -29.95 -14.46 17.44
N GLY A 83 -29.90 -13.15 17.20
CA GLY A 83 -29.00 -12.23 17.89
C GLY A 83 -27.53 -12.35 17.50
N ALA A 84 -27.19 -13.08 16.43
CA ALA A 84 -25.82 -13.11 15.90
C ALA A 84 -25.44 -11.77 15.24
N THR A 85 -24.14 -11.46 15.26
CA THR A 85 -23.54 -10.43 14.40
C THR A 85 -22.77 -11.09 13.26
N LEU A 86 -23.16 -10.84 12.01
CA LEU A 86 -22.44 -11.26 10.82
C LEU A 86 -21.53 -10.12 10.34
N VAL A 87 -20.26 -10.42 10.03
CA VAL A 87 -19.32 -9.49 9.40
C VAL A 87 -18.77 -10.11 8.12
N SER A 88 -19.04 -9.50 6.98
CA SER A 88 -18.59 -10.00 5.66
C SER A 88 -18.69 -8.94 4.57
N LEU A 89 -18.29 -9.27 3.34
CA LEU A 89 -18.65 -8.49 2.16
C LEU A 89 -20.11 -8.73 1.79
N ILE A 90 -20.91 -7.67 1.68
CA ILE A 90 -22.36 -7.73 1.40
C ILE A 90 -22.71 -7.05 0.08
N SER A 91 -22.04 -5.96 -0.28
CA SER A 91 -22.41 -5.09 -1.42
C SER A 91 -23.87 -4.64 -1.36
N PRO A 92 -24.31 -3.99 -0.27
CA PRO A 92 -25.73 -3.72 0.01
C PRO A 92 -26.41 -2.86 -1.06
N ALA A 93 -25.66 -1.96 -1.72
CA ALA A 93 -26.16 -1.15 -2.84
C ALA A 93 -26.48 -1.99 -4.10
N LEU A 94 -25.77 -3.10 -4.30
CA LEU A 94 -25.88 -3.95 -5.48
C LEU A 94 -26.79 -5.17 -5.22
N ASN A 95 -26.94 -5.57 -3.95
CA ASN A 95 -27.69 -6.74 -3.53
C ASN A 95 -28.82 -6.39 -2.54
N PRO A 96 -29.82 -5.55 -2.93
CA PRO A 96 -30.90 -5.16 -2.01
C PRO A 96 -31.72 -6.36 -1.50
N GLU A 97 -31.94 -7.38 -2.34
CA GLU A 97 -32.64 -8.61 -1.96
C GLU A 97 -31.93 -9.38 -0.85
N LEU A 98 -30.59 -9.40 -0.85
CA LEU A 98 -29.81 -10.03 0.21
C LEU A 98 -29.97 -9.27 1.54
N VAL A 99 -29.97 -7.94 1.49
CA VAL A 99 -30.18 -7.10 2.68
C VAL A 99 -31.57 -7.34 3.27
N GLU A 100 -32.60 -7.46 2.42
CA GLU A 100 -33.95 -7.81 2.84
C GLU A 100 -34.01 -9.18 3.54
N LYS A 101 -33.41 -10.22 2.94
CA LYS A 101 -33.33 -11.56 3.56
C LYS A 101 -32.62 -11.53 4.92
N LEU A 102 -31.53 -10.77 5.05
CA LEU A 102 -30.79 -10.64 6.30
C LEU A 102 -31.59 -9.88 7.37
N SER A 103 -32.40 -8.90 6.97
CA SER A 103 -33.29 -8.16 7.89
C SER A 103 -34.51 -8.96 8.35
N ALA A 104 -34.89 -10.03 7.64
CA ALA A 104 -36.01 -10.90 8.04
C ALA A 104 -35.74 -11.71 9.33
N ARG A 105 -34.51 -11.67 9.85
CA ARG A 105 -34.10 -12.34 11.09
C ARG A 105 -33.58 -11.32 12.11
N PRO A 106 -33.70 -11.59 13.42
CA PRO A 106 -33.19 -10.70 14.47
C PRO A 106 -31.66 -10.80 14.58
N ILE A 107 -30.94 -10.47 13.51
CA ILE A 107 -29.48 -10.49 13.43
C ILE A 107 -28.96 -9.09 13.12
N THR A 108 -27.68 -8.87 13.40
CA THR A 108 -26.97 -7.65 13.04
C THR A 108 -25.93 -7.95 11.97
N VAL A 109 -25.79 -7.09 10.96
CA VAL A 109 -24.89 -7.30 9.83
C VAL A 109 -24.00 -6.08 9.62
N LEU A 110 -22.69 -6.32 9.61
CA LEU A 110 -21.66 -5.34 9.30
C LEU A 110 -21.03 -5.65 7.93
N ALA A 111 -21.22 -4.75 6.97
CA ALA A 111 -20.69 -4.85 5.63
C ALA A 111 -19.30 -4.22 5.54
N MET A 112 -18.27 -5.02 5.29
CA MET A 112 -16.88 -4.54 5.20
C MET A 112 -16.63 -3.67 3.97
N ASP A 113 -17.41 -3.84 2.91
CA ASP A 113 -17.40 -3.02 1.71
C ASP A 113 -18.13 -1.67 1.88
N ALA A 114 -18.80 -1.45 3.01
CA ALA A 114 -19.44 -0.18 3.37
C ALA A 114 -18.57 0.70 4.30
N VAL A 115 -17.30 0.33 4.54
CA VAL A 115 -16.36 1.14 5.32
C VAL A 115 -16.17 2.51 4.65
N PRO A 116 -16.41 3.64 5.34
CA PRO A 116 -16.27 4.96 4.76
C PRO A 116 -14.79 5.28 4.52
N ARG A 117 -14.48 5.89 3.38
CA ARG A 117 -13.10 6.27 2.99
C ARG A 117 -12.65 7.55 3.70
N ILE A 118 -12.47 7.46 5.02
CA ILE A 118 -11.93 8.53 5.88
C ILE A 118 -10.61 8.07 6.52
N SER A 119 -9.72 9.01 6.85
CA SER A 119 -8.36 8.69 7.31
C SER A 119 -8.30 7.70 8.48
N ARG A 120 -9.20 7.86 9.47
CA ARG A 120 -9.26 6.94 10.63
C ARG A 120 -9.74 5.52 10.31
N ALA A 121 -10.41 5.32 9.18
CA ALA A 121 -10.98 4.04 8.78
C ALA A 121 -10.14 3.28 7.74
N GLN A 122 -9.01 3.85 7.30
CA GLN A 122 -8.14 3.24 6.29
C GLN A 122 -7.65 1.83 6.67
N SER A 123 -7.43 1.58 7.97
CA SER A 123 -6.99 0.26 8.45
C SER A 123 -8.09 -0.80 8.45
N LEU A 124 -9.36 -0.40 8.21
CA LEU A 124 -10.53 -1.27 8.05
C LEU A 124 -10.91 -1.48 6.58
N ASP A 125 -10.32 -0.72 5.66
CA ASP A 125 -10.68 -0.77 4.23
C ASP A 125 -10.18 -2.06 3.57
N VAL A 126 -11.10 -3.02 3.46
CA VAL A 126 -10.85 -4.31 2.80
C VAL A 126 -10.73 -4.16 1.29
N LEU A 127 -11.40 -3.17 0.67
CA LEU A 127 -11.37 -2.99 -0.77
C LEU A 127 -9.98 -2.52 -1.20
N SER A 128 -9.37 -1.60 -0.47
CA SER A 128 -7.99 -1.18 -0.68
C SER A 128 -7.01 -2.34 -0.48
N SER A 129 -7.20 -3.15 0.57
CA SER A 129 -6.35 -4.32 0.83
C SER A 129 -6.42 -5.37 -0.29
N MET A 130 -7.63 -5.69 -0.77
CA MET A 130 -7.82 -6.64 -1.87
C MET A 130 -7.33 -6.07 -3.21
N ALA A 131 -7.55 -4.78 -3.48
CA ALA A 131 -7.07 -4.11 -4.69
C ALA A 131 -5.54 -4.10 -4.76
N ASN A 132 -4.85 -3.85 -3.66
CA ASN A 132 -3.39 -3.90 -3.59
C ASN A 132 -2.85 -5.29 -3.97
N ILE A 133 -3.43 -6.34 -3.36
CA ILE A 133 -3.06 -7.74 -3.68
C ILE A 133 -3.37 -8.05 -5.15
N ALA A 134 -4.54 -7.67 -5.64
CA ALA A 134 -4.96 -7.95 -7.00
C ALA A 134 -4.05 -7.27 -8.03
N GLY A 135 -3.59 -6.04 -7.77
CA GLY A 135 -2.63 -5.32 -8.62
C GLY A 135 -1.26 -6.00 -8.67
N TYR A 136 -0.75 -6.45 -7.53
CA TYR A 136 0.47 -7.27 -7.48
C TYR A 136 0.27 -8.60 -8.23
N ARG A 137 -0.85 -9.29 -7.98
CA ARG A 137 -1.13 -10.59 -8.61
C ARG A 137 -1.30 -10.45 -10.13
N ALA A 138 -1.90 -9.37 -10.62
CA ALA A 138 -2.02 -9.10 -12.05
C ALA A 138 -0.65 -9.10 -12.75
N VAL A 139 0.37 -8.50 -12.13
CA VAL A 139 1.74 -8.53 -12.67
C VAL A 139 2.33 -9.94 -12.66
N VAL A 140 2.09 -10.72 -11.61
CA VAL A 140 2.55 -12.12 -11.53
C VAL A 140 1.89 -12.99 -12.61
N GLU A 141 0.58 -12.85 -12.82
CA GLU A 141 -0.14 -13.55 -13.89
C GLU A 141 0.35 -13.11 -15.27
N ALA A 142 0.59 -11.80 -15.46
CA ALA A 142 1.16 -11.28 -16.70
C ALA A 142 2.55 -11.89 -16.97
N ALA A 143 3.42 -11.94 -15.97
CA ALA A 143 4.75 -12.54 -16.09
C ALA A 143 4.69 -14.05 -16.36
N HIS A 144 3.72 -14.76 -15.79
CA HIS A 144 3.52 -16.18 -16.05
C HIS A 144 3.06 -16.46 -17.49
N ALA A 145 2.17 -15.62 -18.04
CA ALA A 145 1.69 -15.76 -19.42
C ALA A 145 2.65 -15.19 -20.47
N PHE A 146 3.52 -14.24 -20.10
CA PHE A 146 4.41 -13.57 -21.03
C PHE A 146 5.69 -14.38 -21.30
N GLY A 147 5.96 -14.67 -22.58
CA GLY A 147 7.08 -15.53 -23.00
C GLY A 147 8.46 -14.88 -23.03
N ARG A 148 8.65 -13.67 -22.47
CA ARG A 148 9.94 -12.95 -22.49
C ARG A 148 10.26 -12.37 -21.11
N PHE A 149 11.51 -11.97 -20.90
CA PHE A 149 11.94 -11.36 -19.65
C PHE A 149 11.32 -9.97 -19.43
N PHE A 150 10.90 -9.69 -18.19
CA PHE A 150 10.58 -8.34 -17.74
C PHE A 150 11.84 -7.47 -17.65
N THR A 151 12.88 -8.01 -17.01
CA THR A 151 14.14 -7.31 -16.81
C THR A 151 15.00 -7.34 -18.08
N GLY A 152 15.42 -6.17 -18.54
CA GLY A 152 16.42 -6.07 -19.61
C GLY A 152 17.78 -6.58 -19.16
N GLN A 153 18.50 -7.29 -20.02
CA GLN A 153 19.80 -7.89 -19.70
C GLN A 153 20.77 -7.76 -20.87
N VAL A 154 22.06 -7.57 -20.57
CA VAL A 154 23.15 -7.69 -21.54
C VAL A 154 23.86 -9.00 -21.27
N THR A 155 23.87 -9.88 -22.27
CA THR A 155 24.46 -11.22 -22.16
C THR A 155 25.48 -11.45 -23.27
N ALA A 156 26.24 -12.54 -23.19
CA ALA A 156 27.12 -12.96 -24.28
C ALA A 156 26.37 -13.21 -25.61
N ALA A 157 25.09 -13.57 -25.53
CA ALA A 157 24.23 -13.82 -26.70
C ALA A 157 23.56 -12.54 -27.25
N GLY A 158 23.83 -11.37 -26.66
CA GLY A 158 23.29 -10.08 -27.08
C GLY A 158 22.50 -9.37 -25.98
N LYS A 159 21.91 -8.23 -26.37
CA LYS A 159 21.11 -7.36 -25.50
C LYS A 159 19.63 -7.71 -25.62
N VAL A 160 18.99 -8.01 -24.49
CA VAL A 160 17.55 -8.20 -24.36
C VAL A 160 16.96 -6.92 -23.76
N PRO A 161 16.03 -6.22 -24.45
CA PRO A 161 15.38 -5.04 -23.89
C PRO A 161 14.42 -5.44 -22.75
N PRO A 162 14.17 -4.54 -21.78
CA PRO A 162 13.14 -4.75 -20.77
C PRO A 162 11.74 -4.76 -21.40
N ALA A 163 10.80 -5.45 -20.76
CA ALA A 163 9.40 -5.38 -21.13
C ALA A 163 8.83 -3.98 -20.87
N LYS A 164 7.85 -3.58 -21.68
CA LYS A 164 7.09 -2.34 -21.51
C LYS A 164 5.69 -2.66 -21.00
N VAL A 165 5.32 -2.08 -19.86
CA VAL A 165 4.02 -2.30 -19.21
C VAL A 165 3.24 -1.00 -19.18
N LEU A 166 2.01 -1.01 -19.72
CA LEU A 166 1.05 0.08 -19.58
C LEU A 166 0.04 -0.26 -18.47
N VAL A 167 -0.11 0.63 -17.50
CA VAL A 167 -1.14 0.53 -16.46
C VAL A 167 -2.22 1.57 -16.69
N VAL A 168 -3.45 1.12 -16.93
CA VAL A 168 -4.62 1.98 -17.18
C VAL A 168 -5.42 2.12 -15.89
N GLY A 169 -5.39 3.31 -15.32
CA GLY A 169 -5.88 3.64 -13.98
C GLY A 169 -4.78 3.48 -12.92
N ALA A 170 -4.58 4.52 -12.11
CA ALA A 170 -3.61 4.59 -11.02
C ALA A 170 -4.33 4.70 -9.66
N GLY A 171 -5.36 3.87 -9.47
CA GLY A 171 -5.91 3.59 -8.14
C GLY A 171 -5.00 2.68 -7.32
N VAL A 172 -5.49 2.14 -6.19
CA VAL A 172 -4.70 1.25 -5.31
C VAL A 172 -4.15 0.03 -6.06
N ALA A 173 -4.98 -0.61 -6.90
CA ALA A 173 -4.55 -1.73 -7.74
C ALA A 173 -3.52 -1.31 -8.80
N GLY A 174 -3.75 -0.20 -9.48
CA GLY A 174 -2.83 0.33 -10.49
C GLY A 174 -1.46 0.67 -9.91
N LEU A 175 -1.41 1.36 -8.77
CA LEU A 175 -0.16 1.69 -8.08
C LEU A 175 0.59 0.43 -7.61
N ALA A 176 -0.14 -0.58 -7.13
CA ALA A 176 0.46 -1.87 -6.79
C ALA A 176 1.06 -2.58 -8.02
N ALA A 177 0.36 -2.55 -9.16
CA ALA A 177 0.86 -3.08 -10.42
C ALA A 177 2.10 -2.31 -10.92
N ILE A 178 2.11 -0.98 -10.80
CA ILE A 178 3.26 -0.14 -11.18
C ILE A 178 4.49 -0.51 -10.34
N GLY A 179 4.34 -0.57 -9.01
CA GLY A 179 5.43 -0.95 -8.12
C GLY A 179 5.95 -2.37 -8.39
N ALA A 180 5.04 -3.33 -8.58
CA ALA A 180 5.41 -4.71 -8.86
C ALA A 180 6.13 -4.87 -10.21
N ALA A 181 5.58 -4.32 -11.29
CA ALA A 181 6.20 -4.38 -12.62
C ALA A 181 7.55 -3.65 -12.67
N GLY A 182 7.64 -2.48 -12.02
CA GLY A 182 8.89 -1.72 -11.90
C GLY A 182 9.95 -2.49 -11.13
N SER A 183 9.58 -3.18 -10.04
CA SER A 183 10.51 -4.04 -9.29
C SER A 183 11.03 -5.25 -10.07
N LEU A 184 10.26 -5.73 -11.07
CA LEU A 184 10.70 -6.76 -12.01
C LEU A 184 11.61 -6.20 -13.13
N GLY A 185 11.91 -4.90 -13.12
CA GLY A 185 12.80 -4.25 -14.08
C GLY A 185 12.16 -3.93 -15.43
N ALA A 186 10.83 -3.91 -15.49
CA ALA A 186 10.10 -3.43 -16.66
C ALA A 186 10.08 -1.89 -16.72
N ILE A 187 9.92 -1.35 -17.93
CA ILE A 187 9.59 0.07 -18.13
C ILE A 187 8.09 0.20 -17.95
N VAL A 188 7.65 0.93 -16.92
CA VAL A 188 6.23 1.11 -16.61
C VAL A 188 5.77 2.48 -17.05
N ARG A 189 4.70 2.51 -17.82
CA ARG A 189 3.93 3.70 -18.16
C ARG A 189 2.55 3.59 -17.51
N ALA A 190 1.98 4.69 -17.05
CA ALA A 190 0.65 4.68 -16.48
C ALA A 190 -0.16 5.90 -16.87
N THR A 191 -1.48 5.76 -16.90
CA THR A 191 -2.40 6.87 -17.15
C THR A 191 -3.58 6.78 -16.20
N ASP A 192 -4.12 7.94 -15.82
CA ASP A 192 -5.33 8.08 -15.00
C ASP A 192 -6.00 9.41 -15.36
N PRO A 193 -7.33 9.53 -15.28
CA PRO A 193 -7.99 10.81 -15.50
C PRO A 193 -7.68 11.86 -14.42
N ARG A 194 -7.16 11.45 -13.25
CA ARG A 194 -6.86 12.33 -12.10
C ARG A 194 -5.41 12.79 -12.16
N PRO A 195 -5.11 14.08 -12.38
CA PRO A 195 -3.73 14.57 -12.50
C PRO A 195 -2.92 14.42 -11.20
N GLU A 196 -3.56 14.41 -10.03
CA GLU A 196 -2.89 14.32 -8.73
C GLU A 196 -2.17 12.98 -8.47
N VAL A 197 -2.46 11.94 -9.25
CA VAL A 197 -1.77 10.64 -9.12
C VAL A 197 -0.45 10.60 -9.89
N ALA A 198 -0.15 11.59 -10.74
CA ALA A 198 1.08 11.64 -11.53
C ALA A 198 2.33 11.58 -10.65
N ASP A 199 2.35 12.32 -9.53
CA ASP A 199 3.45 12.29 -8.56
C ASP A 199 3.60 10.92 -7.90
N GLN A 200 2.48 10.21 -7.66
CA GLN A 200 2.50 8.86 -7.10
C GLN A 200 3.11 7.86 -8.09
N VAL A 201 2.71 7.94 -9.36
CA VAL A 201 3.28 7.13 -10.45
C VAL A 201 4.79 7.39 -10.58
N ALA A 202 5.20 8.65 -10.61
CA ALA A 202 6.60 9.03 -10.69
C ALA A 202 7.42 8.54 -9.48
N SER A 203 6.85 8.61 -8.26
CA SER A 203 7.52 8.13 -7.04
C SER A 203 7.80 6.62 -7.04
N LEU A 204 7.01 5.85 -7.80
CA LEU A 204 7.19 4.41 -8.00
C LEU A 204 8.09 4.07 -9.20
N GLY A 205 8.65 5.10 -9.87
CA GLY A 205 9.51 4.94 -11.04
C GLY A 205 8.77 4.71 -12.36
N GLY A 206 7.45 4.94 -12.39
CA GLY A 206 6.65 4.89 -13.62
C GLY A 206 6.65 6.23 -14.37
N GLU A 207 6.44 6.17 -15.68
CA GLU A 207 6.20 7.33 -16.54
C GLU A 207 4.70 7.63 -16.60
N TYR A 208 4.28 8.82 -16.17
CA TYR A 208 2.88 9.23 -16.27
C TYR A 208 2.56 9.78 -17.66
N LEU A 209 1.61 9.15 -18.35
CA LEU A 209 1.11 9.57 -19.65
C LEU A 209 -0.13 10.46 -19.45
N SER A 210 0.08 11.77 -19.53
CA SER A 210 -1.00 12.76 -19.41
C SER A 210 -1.82 12.86 -20.69
N VAL A 211 -3.13 12.71 -20.58
CA VAL A 211 -4.07 13.21 -21.60
C VAL A 211 -4.34 14.67 -21.26
N ALA A 212 -3.93 15.61 -22.14
CA ALA A 212 -4.02 17.04 -21.87
C ALA A 212 -5.47 17.45 -21.52
N ASN A 213 -5.71 17.98 -20.31
CA ASN A 213 -7.04 18.44 -19.91
C ASN A 213 -6.93 19.74 -19.11
N GLU A 214 -7.43 20.85 -19.66
CA GLU A 214 -7.43 22.16 -18.99
C GLU A 214 -8.56 22.28 -17.94
N LYS A 215 -9.47 21.29 -17.83
CA LYS A 215 -10.69 21.36 -17.00
C LYS A 215 -10.89 20.16 -16.05
N ALA A 216 -9.84 19.45 -15.67
CA ALA A 216 -9.96 18.34 -14.71
C ALA A 216 -10.32 18.87 -13.30
N GLU A 217 -11.59 18.75 -12.91
CA GLU A 217 -12.04 19.01 -11.53
C GLU A 217 -11.75 17.82 -10.62
N VAL A 218 -11.11 18.07 -9.47
CA VAL A 218 -10.92 17.08 -8.40
C VAL A 218 -12.29 16.68 -7.85
N SER A 219 -12.60 15.38 -7.81
CA SER A 219 -13.85 14.91 -7.24
C SER A 219 -13.80 14.93 -5.71
N ALA A 220 -14.91 15.27 -5.06
CA ALA A 220 -15.01 15.30 -3.60
C ALA A 220 -14.88 13.91 -2.94
N THR A 221 -14.94 12.83 -3.73
CA THR A 221 -14.91 11.43 -3.26
C THR A 221 -13.62 10.69 -3.63
N GLY A 222 -12.71 11.33 -4.38
CA GLY A 222 -11.46 10.72 -4.87
C GLY A 222 -11.64 9.75 -6.06
N TYR A 223 -12.87 9.53 -6.55
CA TYR A 223 -13.17 8.74 -7.74
C TYR A 223 -13.16 9.59 -9.03
N ALA A 224 -12.77 9.00 -10.16
CA ALA A 224 -12.85 9.70 -11.45
C ALA A 224 -14.31 9.99 -11.85
N LYS A 225 -14.58 11.18 -12.41
CA LYS A 225 -15.84 11.55 -13.08
C LYS A 225 -15.78 11.15 -14.56
N GLU A 226 -16.95 11.07 -15.19
CA GLU A 226 -17.05 10.86 -16.64
C GLU A 226 -16.54 12.09 -17.41
N MET A 227 -15.68 11.86 -18.41
CA MET A 227 -14.98 12.91 -19.16
C MET A 227 -15.72 13.29 -20.46
N ASP A 228 -15.39 14.46 -21.02
CA ASP A 228 -15.97 14.96 -22.28
C ASP A 228 -15.48 14.18 -23.51
N ASP A 229 -16.18 14.34 -24.64
CA ASP A 229 -15.92 13.56 -25.85
C ASP A 229 -14.54 13.84 -26.47
N ASP A 230 -14.05 15.08 -26.32
CA ASP A 230 -12.73 15.48 -26.79
C ASP A 230 -11.60 14.86 -25.95
N TYR A 231 -11.77 14.76 -24.64
CA TYR A 231 -10.86 13.98 -23.78
C TYR A 231 -10.89 12.50 -24.17
N LYS A 232 -12.07 11.91 -24.35
CA LYS A 232 -12.21 10.49 -24.75
C LYS A 232 -11.53 10.20 -26.09
N ALA A 233 -11.62 11.11 -27.06
CA ALA A 233 -10.95 10.95 -28.36
C ALA A 233 -9.41 10.98 -28.22
N ARG A 234 -8.88 11.92 -27.42
CA ARG A 234 -7.44 12.03 -27.17
C ARG A 234 -6.90 10.87 -26.34
N GLU A 235 -7.67 10.41 -25.36
CA GLU A 235 -7.40 9.22 -24.59
C GLU A 235 -7.36 7.96 -25.47
N ALA A 236 -8.35 7.78 -26.37
CA ALA A 236 -8.35 6.67 -27.32
C ALA A 236 -7.14 6.70 -28.28
N ALA A 237 -6.75 7.89 -28.76
CA ALA A 237 -5.56 8.04 -29.59
C ALA A 237 -4.27 7.66 -28.84
N LEU A 238 -4.14 8.08 -27.57
CA LEU A 238 -3.03 7.68 -26.71
C LEU A 238 -2.96 6.16 -26.54
N TYR A 239 -4.09 5.50 -26.26
CA TYR A 239 -4.11 4.05 -26.12
C TYR A 239 -3.77 3.33 -27.42
N ALA A 240 -4.29 3.79 -28.56
CA ALA A 240 -3.95 3.22 -29.86
C ALA A 240 -2.44 3.30 -30.14
N GLU A 241 -1.82 4.44 -29.86
CA GLU A 241 -0.37 4.60 -29.99
C GLU A 241 0.39 3.65 -29.06
N GLN A 242 0.03 3.62 -27.77
CA GLN A 242 0.73 2.80 -26.79
C GLN A 242 0.59 1.30 -27.07
N CYS A 243 -0.56 0.81 -27.53
CA CYS A 243 -0.80 -0.60 -27.83
C CYS A 243 0.18 -1.16 -28.88
N THR A 244 0.67 -0.33 -29.81
CA THR A 244 1.66 -0.76 -30.81
C THR A 244 3.07 -0.96 -30.22
N ASP A 245 3.38 -0.29 -29.10
CA ASP A 245 4.73 -0.27 -28.50
C ASP A 245 4.85 -1.18 -27.26
N VAL A 246 3.83 -1.22 -26.40
CA VAL A 246 3.91 -1.95 -25.12
C VAL A 246 3.74 -3.44 -25.29
N ASP A 247 4.32 -4.21 -24.37
CA ASP A 247 4.24 -5.67 -24.38
C ASP A 247 3.10 -6.17 -23.49
N ILE A 248 2.80 -5.43 -22.41
CA ILE A 248 1.81 -5.81 -21.41
C ILE A 248 0.90 -4.63 -21.08
N ILE A 249 -0.41 -4.87 -20.95
CA ILE A 249 -1.40 -3.88 -20.49
C ILE A 249 -2.11 -4.42 -19.24
N ILE A 250 -2.24 -3.62 -18.20
CA ILE A 250 -3.04 -3.93 -17.00
C ILE A 250 -4.11 -2.86 -16.85
N THR A 251 -5.38 -3.24 -16.97
CA THR A 251 -6.51 -2.29 -16.86
C THR A 251 -7.21 -2.40 -15.53
N THR A 252 -7.42 -1.27 -14.86
CA THR A 252 -7.99 -1.17 -13.51
C THR A 252 -9.13 -0.16 -13.39
N ALA A 253 -9.58 0.38 -14.52
CA ALA A 253 -10.58 1.44 -14.55
C ALA A 253 -11.97 0.90 -14.21
N LEU A 254 -12.46 1.21 -13.00
CA LEU A 254 -13.75 0.77 -12.51
C LEU A 254 -14.46 1.88 -11.73
N ILE A 255 -15.72 2.13 -12.08
CA ILE A 255 -16.63 3.00 -11.33
C ILE A 255 -17.63 2.11 -10.59
N PRO A 256 -17.69 2.15 -9.25
CA PRO A 256 -18.64 1.34 -8.50
C PRO A 256 -20.08 1.51 -8.97
N GLY A 257 -20.80 0.39 -9.15
CA GLY A 257 -22.20 0.37 -9.59
C GLY A 257 -22.44 0.67 -11.07
N ARG A 258 -21.39 0.87 -11.87
CA ARG A 258 -21.48 1.02 -13.32
C ARG A 258 -20.72 -0.10 -14.05
N PRO A 259 -21.08 -0.41 -15.31
CA PRO A 259 -20.25 -1.22 -16.17
C PRO A 259 -18.85 -0.60 -16.33
N ALA A 260 -17.84 -1.44 -16.46
CA ALA A 260 -16.49 -0.99 -16.76
C ALA A 260 -16.47 -0.30 -18.14
N PRO A 261 -15.80 0.87 -18.28
CA PRO A 261 -15.68 1.52 -19.57
C PRO A 261 -14.84 0.66 -20.51
N ARG A 262 -15.27 0.52 -21.77
CA ARG A 262 -14.48 -0.11 -22.84
C ARG A 262 -13.39 0.86 -23.27
N ILE A 263 -12.14 0.53 -22.96
CA ILE A 263 -10.98 1.39 -23.19
C ILE A 263 -10.09 0.83 -24.31
N ILE A 264 -9.81 -0.47 -24.29
CA ILE A 264 -8.96 -1.14 -25.28
C ILE A 264 -9.87 -1.90 -26.25
N THR A 265 -9.94 -1.45 -27.50
CA THR A 265 -10.78 -2.05 -28.55
C THR A 265 -10.13 -3.28 -29.19
N ALA A 266 -10.90 -4.10 -29.89
CA ALA A 266 -10.38 -5.26 -30.62
C ALA A 266 -9.31 -4.87 -31.64
N GLU A 267 -9.43 -3.71 -32.29
CA GLU A 267 -8.43 -3.18 -33.22
C GLU A 267 -7.11 -2.83 -32.51
N MET A 268 -7.21 -2.22 -31.31
CA MET A 268 -6.02 -1.94 -30.49
C MET A 268 -5.33 -3.23 -30.06
N VAL A 269 -6.09 -4.24 -29.61
CA VAL A 269 -5.54 -5.57 -29.27
C VAL A 269 -4.89 -6.22 -30.49
N ALA A 270 -5.52 -6.15 -31.66
CA ALA A 270 -4.99 -6.69 -32.92
C ALA A 270 -3.67 -6.01 -33.35
N SER A 271 -3.47 -4.75 -32.99
CA SER A 271 -2.26 -3.98 -33.29
C SER A 271 -1.07 -4.31 -32.37
N MET A 272 -1.31 -5.01 -31.26
CA MET A 272 -0.25 -5.42 -30.34
C MET A 272 0.65 -6.50 -30.94
N LYS A 273 1.85 -6.63 -30.38
CA LYS A 273 2.81 -7.66 -30.79
C LYS A 273 2.28 -9.06 -30.42
N PRO A 274 2.48 -10.08 -31.27
CA PRO A 274 2.18 -11.46 -30.89
C PRO A 274 2.95 -11.88 -29.63
N GLY A 275 2.25 -12.54 -28.71
CA GLY A 275 2.75 -12.91 -27.39
C GLY A 275 2.60 -11.83 -26.32
N SER A 276 2.06 -10.65 -26.64
CA SER A 276 1.65 -9.65 -25.65
C SER A 276 0.59 -10.19 -24.70
N VAL A 277 0.49 -9.57 -23.51
CA VAL A 277 -0.46 -9.98 -22.46
C VAL A 277 -1.26 -8.79 -21.98
N ILE A 278 -2.57 -8.97 -21.85
CA ILE A 278 -3.47 -8.00 -21.23
C ILE A 278 -4.08 -8.63 -19.99
N VAL A 279 -4.05 -7.94 -18.86
CA VAL A 279 -4.75 -8.35 -17.64
C VAL A 279 -5.87 -7.36 -17.35
N ASP A 280 -7.11 -7.81 -17.56
CA ASP A 280 -8.31 -7.00 -17.38
C ASP A 280 -8.90 -7.22 -15.98
N MET A 281 -8.51 -6.36 -15.03
CA MET A 281 -8.98 -6.47 -13.64
C MET A 281 -10.44 -6.05 -13.47
N ALA A 282 -11.07 -5.46 -14.50
CA ALA A 282 -12.46 -5.04 -14.49
C ALA A 282 -13.41 -6.07 -15.11
N ALA A 283 -12.93 -7.28 -15.41
CA ALA A 283 -13.69 -8.35 -16.07
C ALA A 283 -15.01 -8.69 -15.37
N ALA A 284 -15.08 -8.59 -14.04
CA ALA A 284 -16.31 -8.84 -13.27
C ALA A 284 -17.46 -7.89 -13.63
N ASN A 285 -17.14 -6.69 -14.11
CA ASN A 285 -18.08 -5.60 -14.41
C ASN A 285 -18.17 -5.31 -15.92
N GLY A 286 -17.80 -6.27 -16.77
CA GLY A 286 -17.85 -6.17 -18.22
C GLY A 286 -16.49 -6.08 -18.91
N GLY A 287 -15.44 -5.69 -18.17
CA GLY A 287 -14.07 -5.59 -18.67
C GLY A 287 -13.76 -4.27 -19.39
N ASN A 288 -12.53 -3.79 -19.24
CA ASN A 288 -12.04 -2.65 -20.00
C ASN A 288 -11.59 -3.00 -21.42
N VAL A 289 -11.41 -4.28 -21.71
CA VAL A 289 -10.79 -4.78 -22.95
C VAL A 289 -11.81 -5.58 -23.74
N GLU A 290 -11.96 -5.26 -25.03
CA GLU A 290 -12.81 -6.03 -25.93
C GLU A 290 -12.20 -7.43 -26.16
N GLY A 291 -13.04 -8.47 -26.09
CA GLY A 291 -12.59 -9.87 -26.10
C GLY A 291 -12.28 -10.45 -24.71
N THR A 292 -12.35 -9.67 -23.63
CA THR A 292 -12.28 -10.21 -22.26
C THR A 292 -13.43 -11.20 -22.02
N VAL A 293 -13.07 -12.42 -21.61
CA VAL A 293 -14.01 -13.43 -21.15
C VAL A 293 -13.83 -13.60 -19.64
N LYS A 294 -14.92 -13.42 -18.89
CA LYS A 294 -14.93 -13.53 -17.43
C LYS A 294 -14.39 -14.89 -16.98
N ASP A 295 -13.47 -14.87 -16.01
CA ASP A 295 -12.83 -16.02 -15.38
C ASP A 295 -11.98 -16.91 -16.30
N GLN A 296 -11.60 -16.38 -17.48
CA GLN A 296 -10.79 -17.12 -18.45
C GLN A 296 -9.57 -16.30 -18.90
N ALA A 297 -8.56 -17.03 -19.35
CA ALA A 297 -7.48 -16.48 -20.17
C ALA A 297 -7.69 -16.95 -21.61
N VAL A 298 -7.90 -16.00 -22.53
CA VAL A 298 -8.16 -16.29 -23.95
C VAL A 298 -6.99 -15.80 -24.79
N ILE A 299 -6.69 -16.53 -25.86
CA ILE A 299 -5.68 -16.15 -26.83
C ILE A 299 -6.40 -15.68 -28.09
N THR A 300 -6.10 -14.47 -28.55
CA THR A 300 -6.67 -13.90 -29.77
C THR A 300 -6.00 -14.48 -31.03
N ASP A 301 -6.62 -14.24 -32.20
CA ASP A 301 -6.08 -14.70 -33.48
C ASP A 301 -4.67 -14.15 -33.80
N ASN A 302 -4.34 -12.94 -33.31
CA ASN A 302 -3.00 -12.36 -33.44
C ASN A 302 -2.01 -12.79 -32.33
N GLY A 303 -2.42 -13.71 -31.45
CA GLY A 303 -1.55 -14.31 -30.43
C GLY A 303 -1.37 -13.47 -29.16
N VAL A 304 -2.29 -12.56 -28.85
CA VAL A 304 -2.32 -11.80 -27.58
C VAL A 304 -3.11 -12.59 -26.56
N THR A 305 -2.60 -12.71 -25.34
CA THR A 305 -3.33 -13.35 -24.23
C THR A 305 -4.10 -12.31 -23.44
N ILE A 306 -5.42 -12.43 -23.32
CA ILE A 306 -6.27 -11.59 -22.49
C ILE A 306 -6.70 -12.40 -21.26
N ILE A 307 -6.28 -11.95 -20.07
CA ILE A 307 -6.58 -12.57 -18.77
C ILE A 307 -7.73 -11.79 -18.11
N GLY A 308 -8.87 -12.45 -17.94
CA GLY A 308 -10.10 -11.90 -17.34
C GLY A 308 -10.50 -12.53 -16.01
N TYR A 309 -9.54 -12.97 -15.19
CA TYR A 309 -9.80 -13.58 -13.88
C TYR A 309 -10.45 -12.59 -12.90
N THR A 310 -11.54 -12.99 -12.25
CA THR A 310 -12.23 -12.13 -11.26
C THR A 310 -11.84 -12.41 -9.81
N ASP A 311 -10.98 -13.41 -9.59
CA ASP A 311 -10.54 -13.92 -8.29
C ASP A 311 -9.06 -13.63 -7.98
N LEU A 312 -8.47 -12.57 -8.55
CA LEU A 312 -7.03 -12.28 -8.42
C LEU A 312 -6.53 -12.25 -6.97
N ALA A 313 -7.32 -11.73 -6.02
CA ALA A 313 -6.96 -11.77 -4.60
C ALA A 313 -6.99 -13.21 -4.03
N GLY A 314 -7.91 -14.06 -4.48
CA GLY A 314 -7.99 -15.48 -4.13
C GLY A 314 -6.82 -16.31 -4.68
N ARG A 315 -6.14 -15.84 -5.72
CA ARG A 315 -4.91 -16.47 -6.25
C ARG A 315 -3.66 -16.15 -5.43
N LEU A 316 -3.79 -15.35 -4.37
CA LEU A 316 -2.77 -15.14 -3.34
C LEU A 316 -3.37 -15.32 -1.92
N PRO A 317 -3.96 -16.50 -1.64
CA PRO A 317 -4.96 -16.65 -0.59
C PRO A 317 -4.40 -16.42 0.82
N ALA A 318 -3.19 -16.91 1.13
CA ALA A 318 -2.58 -16.70 2.44
C ALA A 318 -2.40 -15.20 2.78
N GLN A 319 -1.93 -14.40 1.82
CA GLN A 319 -1.72 -12.96 2.01
C GLN A 319 -3.05 -12.21 2.08
N ALA A 320 -4.03 -12.59 1.24
CA ALA A 320 -5.37 -12.00 1.25
C ALA A 320 -6.10 -12.26 2.57
N SER A 321 -6.09 -13.50 3.04
CA SER A 321 -6.65 -13.89 4.35
C SER A 321 -5.98 -13.15 5.50
N GLN A 322 -4.65 -12.97 5.46
CA GLN A 322 -3.92 -12.22 6.49
C GLN A 322 -4.33 -10.74 6.53
N LEU A 323 -4.38 -10.06 5.39
CA LEU A 323 -4.76 -8.64 5.37
C LEU A 323 -6.25 -8.45 5.69
N TYR A 324 -7.13 -9.25 5.09
CA TYR A 324 -8.56 -9.20 5.37
C TYR A 324 -8.86 -9.48 6.85
N GLY A 325 -8.29 -10.54 7.43
CA GLY A 325 -8.42 -10.82 8.86
C GLY A 325 -7.86 -9.72 9.74
N THR A 326 -6.80 -9.01 9.31
CA THR A 326 -6.28 -7.85 10.03
C THR A 326 -7.26 -6.67 9.97
N ASN A 327 -7.94 -6.44 8.84
CA ASN A 327 -9.00 -5.44 8.75
C ASN A 327 -10.15 -5.77 9.70
N LEU A 328 -10.57 -7.04 9.78
CA LEU A 328 -11.58 -7.50 10.72
C LEU A 328 -11.15 -7.32 12.19
N VAL A 329 -9.89 -7.64 12.52
CA VAL A 329 -9.34 -7.36 13.86
C VAL A 329 -9.41 -5.88 14.20
N ASN A 330 -9.12 -4.99 13.24
CA ASN A 330 -9.20 -3.55 13.47
C ASN A 330 -10.65 -3.06 13.66
N LEU A 331 -11.61 -3.65 12.93
CA LEU A 331 -13.02 -3.44 13.21
C LEU A 331 -13.39 -3.93 14.62
N LEU A 332 -12.98 -5.15 15.01
CA LEU A 332 -13.28 -5.68 16.34
C LEU A 332 -12.67 -4.83 17.46
N LYS A 333 -11.49 -4.25 17.27
CA LYS A 333 -10.91 -3.27 18.22
C LYS A 333 -11.81 -2.04 18.38
N LEU A 334 -12.38 -1.54 17.29
CA LEU A 334 -13.31 -0.40 17.32
C LEU A 334 -14.60 -0.76 18.07
N LEU A 335 -15.09 -1.99 17.87
CA LEU A 335 -16.32 -2.50 18.49
C LEU A 335 -16.13 -3.02 19.94
N THR A 336 -14.90 -3.14 20.41
CA THR A 336 -14.54 -3.74 21.72
C THR A 336 -13.50 -2.86 22.44
N PRO A 337 -13.83 -1.59 22.77
CA PRO A 337 -12.85 -0.65 23.33
C PRO A 337 -12.23 -1.15 24.65
N GLU A 338 -13.02 -1.84 25.48
CA GLU A 338 -12.60 -2.36 26.79
C GLU A 338 -11.85 -3.70 26.73
N LYS A 339 -11.76 -4.33 25.55
CA LYS A 339 -11.09 -5.65 25.35
C LYS A 339 -11.62 -6.75 26.28
N ASP A 340 -12.91 -6.71 26.60
CA ASP A 340 -13.60 -7.63 27.50
C ASP A 340 -14.38 -8.72 26.75
N GLY A 341 -14.19 -8.81 25.42
CA GLY A 341 -14.89 -9.77 24.56
C GLY A 341 -16.38 -9.50 24.41
N ARG A 342 -16.81 -8.25 24.61
CA ARG A 342 -18.19 -7.80 24.39
C ARG A 342 -18.24 -6.80 23.24
N LEU A 343 -18.95 -7.18 22.18
CA LEU A 343 -19.18 -6.31 21.04
C LEU A 343 -20.23 -5.25 21.41
N VAL A 344 -19.88 -3.99 21.23
CA VAL A 344 -20.78 -2.84 21.45
C VAL A 344 -20.83 -2.01 20.17
N LEU A 345 -22.04 -1.70 19.72
CA LEU A 345 -22.28 -0.82 18.58
C LEU A 345 -22.64 0.59 19.05
N ASP A 346 -21.76 1.53 18.76
CA ASP A 346 -21.94 2.96 18.94
C ASP A 346 -22.36 3.60 17.62
N PHE A 347 -23.62 4.05 17.51
CA PHE A 347 -24.13 4.70 16.30
C PHE A 347 -23.75 6.18 16.20
N ASP A 348 -23.16 6.77 17.24
CA ASP A 348 -22.53 8.09 17.15
C ASP A 348 -21.17 7.99 16.42
N ASP A 349 -20.58 6.79 16.37
CA ASP A 349 -19.41 6.51 15.55
C ASP A 349 -19.79 6.34 14.08
N VAL A 350 -19.39 7.31 13.26
CA VAL A 350 -19.68 7.33 11.81
C VAL A 350 -19.20 6.10 11.06
N VAL A 351 -18.12 5.44 11.51
CA VAL A 351 -17.61 4.23 10.86
C VAL A 351 -18.55 3.07 11.18
N GLN A 352 -18.88 2.88 12.45
CA GLN A 352 -19.78 1.81 12.90
C GLN A 352 -21.17 1.97 12.29
N ARG A 353 -21.71 3.20 12.28
CA ARG A 353 -22.99 3.51 11.62
C ARG A 353 -22.97 3.20 10.12
N SER A 354 -21.85 3.46 9.45
CA SER A 354 -21.72 3.24 7.99
C SER A 354 -21.65 1.75 7.63
N VAL A 355 -20.90 0.96 8.40
CA VAL A 355 -20.75 -0.47 8.13
C VAL A 355 -21.96 -1.29 8.57
N THR A 356 -22.74 -0.81 9.55
CA THR A 356 -23.95 -1.51 10.00
C THR A 356 -25.08 -1.35 8.98
N VAL A 357 -25.41 -2.43 8.27
CA VAL A 357 -26.46 -2.44 7.22
C VAL A 357 -27.80 -3.00 7.71
N VAL A 358 -27.75 -3.89 8.70
CA VAL A 358 -28.90 -4.42 9.43
C VAL A 358 -28.55 -4.43 10.91
N ARG A 359 -29.48 -4.03 11.77
CA ARG A 359 -29.34 -4.09 13.23
C ARG A 359 -30.58 -4.71 13.84
N ASP A 360 -30.40 -5.85 14.51
CA ASP A 360 -31.48 -6.59 15.19
C ASP A 360 -32.71 -6.84 14.29
N GLY A 361 -32.47 -7.09 13.00
CA GLY A 361 -33.51 -7.28 11.97
C GLY A 361 -34.04 -6.01 11.31
N GLU A 362 -33.61 -4.83 11.73
CA GLU A 362 -33.99 -3.56 11.08
C GLU A 362 -32.92 -3.11 10.08
N THR A 363 -33.32 -2.80 8.84
CA THR A 363 -32.40 -2.25 7.84
C THR A 363 -31.96 -0.83 8.21
N THR A 364 -30.65 -0.61 8.30
CA THR A 364 -30.04 0.70 8.58
C THR A 364 -29.32 1.28 7.35
N TRP A 365 -29.35 0.58 6.22
CA TRP A 365 -28.85 1.04 4.92
C TRP A 365 -29.88 1.93 4.18
N PRO A 366 -29.46 3.01 3.49
CA PRO A 366 -28.10 3.56 3.41
C PRO A 366 -27.72 4.42 4.63
N PRO A 367 -26.43 4.50 4.99
CA PRO A 367 -25.99 5.39 6.04
C PRO A 367 -26.11 6.86 5.61
N PRO A 368 -26.22 7.80 6.57
CA PRO A 368 -26.11 9.22 6.29
C PRO A 368 -24.81 9.53 5.55
N ALA A 369 -24.83 10.53 4.67
CA ALA A 369 -23.63 10.95 3.95
C ALA A 369 -22.54 11.36 4.94
N VAL A 370 -21.47 10.59 5.01
CA VAL A 370 -20.28 10.96 5.77
C VAL A 370 -19.60 12.07 4.97
N GLN A 371 -19.49 13.27 5.58
CA GLN A 371 -18.72 14.33 4.95
C GLN A 371 -17.26 13.85 4.86
N VAL A 372 -16.83 13.46 3.65
CA VAL A 372 -15.43 13.18 3.31
C VAL A 372 -14.56 14.42 3.39
N SER A 373 -15.13 15.57 3.81
CA SER A 373 -14.38 16.78 4.03
C SER A 373 -13.62 16.77 5.35
N ALA A 374 -12.51 16.03 5.35
CA ALA A 374 -11.27 16.79 5.35
C ALA A 374 -10.76 16.86 3.89
N ALA A 375 -11.50 17.57 3.00
CA ALA A 375 -10.79 18.57 2.23
C ALA A 375 -9.95 19.31 3.30
N PRO A 376 -8.68 19.67 3.07
CA PRO A 376 -8.17 20.76 3.87
C PRO A 376 -9.29 21.79 3.81
N ALA A 377 -9.91 22.10 4.97
CA ALA A 377 -10.88 23.17 5.00
C ALA A 377 -10.20 24.25 4.17
N ALA A 378 -10.89 24.86 3.19
CA ALA A 378 -10.40 26.15 2.72
C ALA A 378 -10.22 26.93 4.01
N ALA A 379 -8.95 27.08 4.44
CA ALA A 379 -8.56 26.99 5.84
C ALA A 379 -9.63 27.69 6.65
N ALA A 380 -10.44 26.94 7.43
CA ALA A 380 -11.47 27.52 8.26
C ALA A 380 -10.78 28.65 8.97
N THR A 381 -11.08 29.90 8.55
CA THR A 381 -10.15 31.04 8.53
C THR A 381 -9.18 30.82 9.64
N ALA A 382 -7.98 30.31 9.29
CA ALA A 382 -7.02 29.94 10.30
C ALA A 382 -6.99 31.15 11.23
N ALA A 383 -7.30 30.97 12.52
CA ALA A 383 -7.00 32.00 13.51
C ALA A 383 -5.61 32.46 13.13
N PRO A 384 -5.45 33.71 12.63
CA PRO A 384 -4.52 34.05 11.58
C PRO A 384 -3.28 33.24 11.84
N VAL A 385 -3.06 32.21 11.01
CA VAL A 385 -1.71 31.66 10.96
C VAL A 385 -0.96 32.92 10.65
N GLU A 386 -0.22 33.42 11.64
CA GLU A 386 0.84 34.35 11.38
C GLU A 386 1.49 33.70 10.19
N VAL A 387 1.30 34.30 9.01
CA VAL A 387 2.19 34.09 7.90
C VAL A 387 3.50 34.17 8.62
N SER A 388 4.18 33.04 8.77
CA SER A 388 5.58 33.06 9.12
C SER A 388 6.09 33.86 7.96
N LYS A 389 6.17 35.18 8.19
CA LYS A 389 6.55 36.18 7.20
C LYS A 389 7.72 35.50 6.55
N ALA A 390 7.66 35.25 5.24
CA ALA A 390 8.77 34.66 4.52
C ALA A 390 10.02 35.30 5.11
N LYS A 391 10.77 34.52 5.92
CA LYS A 391 11.54 35.08 7.05
C LYS A 391 12.35 36.20 6.45
N GLU A 392 11.98 37.45 6.75
CA GLU A 392 12.58 38.59 6.07
C GLU A 392 14.09 38.35 6.20
N PRO A 393 14.83 38.25 5.08
CA PRO A 393 16.22 37.87 5.13
C PRO A 393 16.86 38.79 6.15
N MET A 394 17.40 38.19 7.22
CA MET A 394 17.83 38.97 8.39
C MET A 394 18.62 40.18 7.92
N SER A 395 18.21 41.37 8.38
CA SER A 395 18.91 42.60 8.00
C SER A 395 20.41 42.43 8.22
N THR A 396 21.22 42.95 7.30
CA THR A 396 22.68 42.75 7.31
C THR A 396 23.29 43.07 8.68
N GLY A 397 22.77 44.08 9.38
CA GLY A 397 23.15 44.42 10.76
C GLY A 397 22.79 43.37 11.81
N ARG A 398 21.59 42.76 11.75
CA ARG A 398 21.20 41.68 12.66
C ARG A 398 22.00 40.40 12.38
N ARG A 399 22.29 40.11 11.12
CA ARG A 399 23.16 38.99 10.73
C ARG A 399 24.57 39.18 11.27
N LEU A 400 25.19 40.34 11.03
CA LEU A 400 26.50 40.69 11.59
C LEU A 400 26.52 40.64 13.12
N GLY A 401 25.46 41.12 13.78
CA GLY A 401 25.32 41.06 15.23
C GLY A 401 25.30 39.63 15.77
N ILE A 402 24.49 38.74 15.18
CA ILE A 402 24.45 37.32 15.59
C ILE A 402 25.80 36.64 15.32
N THR A 403 26.45 36.90 14.18
CA THR A 403 27.77 36.33 13.89
C THR A 403 28.83 36.83 14.88
N ALA A 404 28.80 38.11 15.24
CA ALA A 404 29.72 38.71 16.21
C ALA A 404 29.52 38.15 17.62
N VAL A 405 28.28 37.95 18.04
CA VAL A 405 27.95 37.31 19.34
C VAL A 405 28.41 35.85 19.34
N ALA A 406 28.13 35.09 18.27
CA ALA A 406 28.59 33.71 18.15
C ALA A 406 30.13 33.62 18.17
N ALA A 407 30.81 34.53 17.49
CA ALA A 407 32.27 34.62 17.51
C ALA A 407 32.81 35.00 18.90
N ALA A 408 32.17 35.93 19.60
CA ALA A 408 32.54 36.32 20.96
C ALA A 408 32.35 35.18 21.97
N VAL A 409 31.23 34.44 21.88
CA VAL A 409 30.99 33.24 22.71
C VAL A 409 32.04 32.17 22.43
N LEU A 410 32.33 31.89 21.15
CA LEU A 410 33.36 30.93 20.78
C LEU A 410 34.75 31.37 21.28
N PHE A 411 35.07 32.67 21.19
CA PHE A 411 36.33 33.22 21.69
C PHE A 411 36.45 33.09 23.22
N VAL A 412 35.38 33.39 23.97
CA VAL A 412 35.34 33.21 25.42
C VAL A 412 35.49 31.73 25.78
N LEU A 413 34.79 30.82 25.08
CA LEU A 413 34.92 29.38 25.29
C LEU A 413 36.36 28.88 25.04
N ILE A 414 37.04 29.39 24.00
CA ILE A 414 38.44 29.08 23.73
C ILE A 414 39.35 29.66 24.82
N ALA A 415 39.11 30.88 25.27
CA ALA A 415 39.93 31.57 26.28
C ALA A 415 39.87 30.89 27.66
N ILE A 416 38.72 30.30 28.03
CA ILE A 416 38.56 29.56 29.28
C ILE A 416 38.91 28.06 29.16
N SER A 417 39.18 27.57 27.95
CA SER A 417 39.48 26.16 27.71
C SER A 417 40.93 25.80 28.04
N PRO A 418 41.19 24.60 28.61
CA PRO A 418 42.54 24.10 28.82
C PRO A 418 43.38 24.08 27.53
N ALA A 419 44.69 24.32 27.61
CA ALA A 419 45.58 24.40 26.44
C ALA A 419 45.50 23.17 25.51
N ALA A 420 45.31 21.97 26.09
CA ALA A 420 45.11 20.73 25.32
C ALA A 420 43.82 20.75 24.47
N LEU A 421 42.77 21.43 24.93
CA LEU A 421 41.48 21.52 24.24
C LEU A 421 41.45 22.62 23.17
N GLN A 422 42.27 23.66 23.31
CA GLN A 422 42.34 24.77 22.36
C GLN A 422 42.72 24.32 20.94
N VAL A 423 43.66 23.38 20.83
CA VAL A 423 44.06 22.79 19.54
C VAL A 423 42.89 22.04 18.91
N HIS A 424 42.18 21.20 19.69
CA HIS A 424 41.02 20.45 19.20
C HIS A 424 39.86 21.35 18.78
N LEU A 425 39.57 22.42 19.52
CA LEU A 425 38.53 23.40 19.18
C LEU A 425 38.86 24.17 17.91
N THR A 426 40.13 24.51 17.71
CA THR A 426 40.59 25.19 16.48
C THR A 426 40.44 24.27 15.27
N VAL A 427 40.85 23.00 15.38
CA VAL A 427 40.67 21.99 14.32
C VAL A 427 39.19 21.76 14.04
N PHE A 428 38.36 21.66 15.07
CA PHE A 428 36.91 21.49 14.92
C PHE A 428 36.25 22.66 14.18
N ALA A 429 36.59 23.90 14.55
CA ALA A 429 36.05 25.09 13.89
C ALA A 429 36.43 25.15 12.40
N LEU A 430 37.70 24.85 12.06
CA LEU A 430 38.15 24.80 10.67
C LEU A 430 37.48 23.65 9.90
N ALA A 431 37.29 22.49 10.53
CA ALA A 431 36.62 21.34 9.92
C ALA A 431 35.15 21.63 9.57
N ILE A 432 34.44 22.42 10.37
CA ILE A 432 33.07 22.87 10.05
C ILE A 432 33.06 23.71 8.77
N VAL A 433 33.98 24.67 8.66
CA VAL A 433 34.09 25.52 7.47
C VAL A 433 34.37 24.67 6.23
N ILE A 434 35.35 23.76 6.32
CA ILE A 434 35.66 22.84 5.21
C ILE A 434 34.44 21.98 4.86
N GLY A 435 33.76 21.40 5.85
CA GLY A 435 32.58 20.56 5.64
C GLY A 435 31.44 21.29 4.94
N TYR A 436 31.17 22.55 5.33
CA TYR A 436 30.16 23.38 4.68
C TYR A 436 30.45 23.59 3.19
N TYR A 437 31.70 23.96 2.84
CA TYR A 437 32.08 24.17 1.45
C TYR A 437 32.11 22.87 0.65
N VAL A 438 32.58 21.77 1.22
CA VAL A 438 32.66 20.49 0.51
C VAL A 438 31.26 19.92 0.23
N ILE A 439 30.37 19.90 1.21
CA ILE A 439 29.01 19.34 1.08
C ILE A 439 28.13 20.26 0.24
N GLY A 440 28.24 21.59 0.41
CA GLY A 440 27.43 22.58 -0.30
C GLY A 440 27.61 22.58 -1.83
N HIS A 441 28.71 22.01 -2.33
CA HIS A 441 29.01 21.94 -3.77
C HIS A 441 28.78 20.54 -4.38
N VAL A 442 28.20 19.59 -3.63
CA VAL A 442 27.87 18.27 -4.18
C VAL A 442 26.66 18.38 -5.12
N HIS A 443 26.80 17.82 -6.32
CA HIS A 443 25.72 17.79 -7.32
C HIS A 443 24.48 17.07 -6.76
N HIS A 444 23.27 17.58 -7.03
CA HIS A 444 22.04 17.07 -6.42
C HIS A 444 21.79 15.57 -6.66
N ALA A 445 22.18 15.07 -7.83
CA ALA A 445 22.10 13.64 -8.17
C ALA A 445 22.96 12.71 -7.29
N LEU A 446 23.92 13.25 -6.53
CA LEU A 446 24.84 12.51 -5.68
C LEU A 446 24.52 12.63 -4.18
N HIS A 447 23.40 13.25 -3.79
CA HIS A 447 23.03 13.37 -2.36
C HIS A 447 22.82 12.01 -1.70
N THR A 448 22.23 11.04 -2.39
CA THR A 448 22.04 9.68 -1.85
C THR A 448 23.37 8.93 -1.66
N PRO A 449 24.28 8.89 -2.66
CA PRO A 449 25.66 8.43 -2.46
C PRO A 449 26.41 9.17 -1.34
N LEU A 450 26.25 10.50 -1.23
CA LEU A 450 26.87 11.31 -0.18
C LEU A 450 26.41 10.87 1.20
N MET A 451 25.10 10.64 1.40
CA MET A 451 24.57 10.12 2.66
C MET A 451 25.19 8.76 3.01
N SER A 452 25.30 7.86 2.03
CA SER A 452 25.96 6.56 2.21
C SER A 452 27.43 6.68 2.62
N VAL A 453 28.19 7.61 2.01
CA VAL A 453 29.58 7.90 2.38
C VAL A 453 29.68 8.47 3.79
N THR A 454 28.83 9.44 4.14
CA THR A 454 28.84 10.02 5.49
C THR A 454 28.52 8.97 6.57
N ASN A 455 27.64 8.02 6.27
CA ASN A 455 27.36 6.89 7.16
C ASN A 455 28.60 5.97 7.31
N ALA A 456 29.31 5.70 6.22
CA ALA A 456 30.57 4.93 6.26
C ALA A 456 31.65 5.64 7.11
N ILE A 457 31.82 6.96 6.91
CA ILE A 457 32.79 7.78 7.64
C ILE A 457 32.44 7.89 9.13
N SER A 458 31.15 7.90 9.48
CA SER A 458 30.72 7.91 10.89
C SER A 458 31.23 6.70 11.68
N GLY A 459 31.63 5.63 10.99
CA GLY A 459 32.34 4.49 11.56
C GLY A 459 33.72 4.81 12.18
N ILE A 460 34.21 6.06 12.08
CA ILE A 460 35.42 6.55 12.77
C ILE A 460 35.40 6.34 14.30
N ILE A 461 34.22 6.11 14.88
CA ILE A 461 34.06 5.67 16.28
C ILE A 461 34.91 4.43 16.63
N ILE A 462 35.29 3.63 15.62
CA ILE A 462 36.22 2.50 15.77
C ILE A 462 37.56 2.93 16.38
N VAL A 463 38.05 4.14 16.07
CA VAL A 463 39.31 4.66 16.63
C VAL A 463 39.21 4.83 18.13
N GLY A 464 38.09 5.38 18.62
CA GLY A 464 37.84 5.52 20.05
C GLY A 464 37.75 4.17 20.76
N ALA A 465 37.11 3.18 20.14
CA ALA A 465 36.99 1.83 20.69
C ALA A 465 38.33 1.08 20.71
N LEU A 466 39.16 1.22 19.68
CA LEU A 466 40.50 0.62 19.62
C LEU A 466 41.42 1.16 20.72
N LEU A 467 41.31 2.45 21.05
CA LEU A 467 42.07 3.05 22.15
C LEU A 467 41.69 2.49 23.53
N GLN A 468 40.49 1.90 23.69
CA GLN A 468 40.06 1.31 24.96
C GLN A 468 40.52 -0.14 25.14
N ILE A 469 40.96 -0.81 24.07
CA ILE A 469 41.52 -2.16 24.17
C ILE A 469 42.86 -2.10 24.91
N GLY A 470 43.04 -2.97 25.92
CA GLY A 470 44.30 -3.10 26.67
C GLY A 470 44.29 -2.46 28.07
N HIS A 471 43.20 -1.82 28.49
CA HIS A 471 43.09 -1.16 29.81
C HIS A 471 42.82 -2.12 31.00
N GLY A 472 42.95 -3.44 30.83
CA GLY A 472 42.87 -4.45 31.90
C GLY A 472 41.48 -4.67 32.52
N ASN A 473 40.45 -3.92 32.12
CA ASN A 473 39.09 -4.01 32.63
C ASN A 473 38.20 -4.79 31.63
N LEU A 474 37.69 -5.95 32.07
CA LEU A 474 36.92 -6.86 31.22
C LEU A 474 35.63 -6.22 30.65
N PRO A 475 34.76 -5.57 31.45
CA PRO A 475 33.62 -4.81 30.94
C PRO A 475 33.95 -3.80 29.83
N ILE A 476 35.03 -3.01 30.02
CA ILE A 476 35.45 -2.01 29.03
C ILE A 476 35.94 -2.70 27.75
N THR A 477 36.67 -3.80 27.90
CA THR A 477 37.18 -4.59 26.77
C THR A 477 36.04 -5.22 25.96
N VAL A 478 35.01 -5.75 26.63
CA VAL A 478 33.82 -6.30 25.96
C VAL A 478 33.07 -5.20 25.22
N LEU A 479 32.84 -4.06 25.86
CA LEU A 479 32.14 -2.93 25.24
C LEU A 479 32.91 -2.37 24.03
N ALA A 480 34.23 -2.25 24.15
CA ALA A 480 35.11 -1.86 23.04
C ALA A 480 35.05 -2.87 21.89
N GLY A 481 35.03 -4.18 22.19
CA GLY A 481 34.87 -5.23 21.18
C GLY A 481 33.55 -5.14 20.42
N VAL A 482 32.44 -4.91 21.12
CA VAL A 482 31.13 -4.69 20.49
C VAL A 482 31.13 -3.41 19.64
N ALA A 483 31.69 -2.32 20.16
CA ALA A 483 31.79 -1.07 19.43
C ALA A 483 32.62 -1.21 18.14
N ILE A 484 33.73 -1.96 18.17
CA ILE A 484 34.55 -2.26 16.98
C ILE A 484 33.76 -3.08 15.97
N LEU A 485 33.03 -4.09 16.42
CA LEU A 485 32.20 -4.92 15.53
C LEU A 485 31.15 -4.08 14.80
N LEU A 486 30.38 -3.29 15.54
CA LEU A 486 29.32 -2.44 14.98
C LEU A 486 29.88 -1.35 14.07
N ALA A 487 30.98 -0.70 14.49
CA ALA A 487 31.65 0.30 13.67
C ALA A 487 32.19 -0.29 12.37
N SER A 488 32.76 -1.50 12.42
CA SER A 488 33.24 -2.21 11.23
C SER A 488 32.10 -2.49 10.26
N ILE A 489 30.94 -2.96 10.75
CA ILE A 489 29.75 -3.17 9.93
C ILE A 489 29.34 -1.87 9.22
N ASN A 490 29.32 -0.74 9.93
CA ASN A 490 29.00 0.56 9.34
C ASN A 490 30.02 1.00 8.28
N VAL A 491 31.32 0.82 8.53
CA VAL A 491 32.38 1.16 7.57
C VAL A 491 32.26 0.30 6.31
N PHE A 492 32.27 -1.02 6.45
CA PHE A 492 32.25 -1.94 5.30
C PHE A 492 30.93 -1.88 4.54
N GLY A 493 29.80 -1.87 5.24
CA GLY A 493 28.47 -1.75 4.63
C GLY A 493 28.31 -0.43 3.89
N GLY A 494 28.68 0.69 4.53
CA GLY A 494 28.57 2.02 3.93
C GLY A 494 29.44 2.19 2.68
N PHE A 495 30.70 1.72 2.69
CA PHE A 495 31.55 1.79 1.50
C PHE A 495 31.10 0.83 0.39
N ALA A 496 30.61 -0.37 0.73
CA ALA A 496 30.10 -1.32 -0.26
C ALA A 496 28.87 -0.78 -0.99
N VAL A 497 27.92 -0.20 -0.25
CA VAL A 497 26.71 0.42 -0.81
C VAL A 497 27.07 1.65 -1.64
N THR A 498 27.93 2.52 -1.13
CA THR A 498 28.42 3.69 -1.87
C THR A 498 29.04 3.28 -3.21
N ARG A 499 29.93 2.28 -3.21
CA ARG A 499 30.60 1.81 -4.43
C ARG A 499 29.58 1.29 -5.45
N ARG A 500 28.57 0.54 -5.00
CA ARG A 500 27.49 0.05 -5.86
C ARG A 500 26.65 1.20 -6.42
N MET A 501 26.34 2.20 -5.60
CA MET A 501 25.59 3.39 -6.02
C MET A 501 26.35 4.20 -7.08
N LEU A 502 27.63 4.48 -6.85
CA LEU A 502 28.45 5.23 -7.80
C LEU A 502 28.69 4.47 -9.11
N ALA A 503 28.78 3.13 -9.07
CA ALA A 503 28.89 2.31 -10.27
C ALA A 503 27.64 2.37 -11.18
N MET A 504 26.47 2.72 -10.64
CA MET A 504 25.27 2.94 -11.46
C MET A 504 25.32 4.26 -12.24
N PHE A 505 26.21 5.19 -11.86
CA PHE A 505 26.40 6.47 -12.55
C PHE A 505 27.54 6.46 -13.57
N SER A 506 28.38 5.42 -13.62
CA SER A 506 29.37 5.28 -14.69
C SER A 506 28.66 4.89 -15.99
N ARG A 507 28.66 5.79 -16.98
CA ARG A 507 28.31 5.44 -18.36
C ARG A 507 29.31 4.40 -18.86
N SER A 508 28.81 3.27 -19.33
CA SER A 508 29.53 2.32 -20.18
C SER A 508 29.84 2.95 -21.54
#